data_AF-A0A1R3IKJ3-F1
#
_entry.id   AF-A0A1R3IKJ3-F1
#
_cell.length_a   1.000
_cell.length_b   1.000
_cell.length_c   1.000
_cell.angle_alpha   90.00
_cell.angle_beta   90.00
_cell.angle_gamma   90.00
#
_symmetry.space_group_name_H-M   'P 1'
#
loop_
_entity.id
_entity.type
_entity.pdbx_description
1 polymer ?
#
loop_
_entity_poly.entity_id
_entity_poly.type
_entity_poly.pdbx_seq_one_letter_code
_entity_poly.pdbx_strand_id
1 'polypeptide(L)'
;MGEEVKLIGSSLSPFCARVEWALKLKGVEYEYVEEDLSNKSPLLLKYNPIYKKCLMGAFSACRDQGDEKEKSTESAKECFDILEKQLQGQGKKYFGGETIGYLDLALGWIPLWVDVMEEVGCMKLIESQRFPQLHQWKEDLMESSPLIKECLPPRQNLLQYFTATIIYLRSLVALNS
;
A
#
# COMPACT_ATOMS: atom_id res chain seq x y z
N MET A 1 3.27 35.92 0.66
CA MET A 1 2.40 35.02 -0.14
C MET A 1 2.90 33.62 0.11
N GLY A 2 2.08 32.77 0.76
CA GLY A 2 2.48 31.38 1.01
C GLY A 2 2.62 30.63 -0.31
N GLU A 3 3.62 29.77 -0.42
CA GLU A 3 3.80 28.92 -1.59
C GLU A 3 2.59 27.98 -1.74
N GLU A 4 2.02 27.91 -2.95
CA GLU A 4 0.89 27.05 -3.28
C GLU A 4 1.34 25.57 -3.30
N VAL A 5 0.76 24.73 -2.44
CA VAL A 5 1.13 23.32 -2.31
C VAL A 5 0.34 22.50 -3.33
N LYS A 6 1.03 21.77 -4.21
CA LYS A 6 0.42 20.84 -5.18
C LYS A 6 0.75 19.39 -4.84
N LEU A 7 -0.27 18.55 -4.68
CA LEU A 7 -0.14 17.11 -4.52
C LEU A 7 -0.35 16.43 -5.86
N ILE A 8 0.76 16.04 -6.50
CA ILE A 8 0.75 15.28 -7.76
C ILE A 8 0.65 13.80 -7.41
N GLY A 9 -0.45 13.15 -7.78
CA GLY A 9 -0.69 11.78 -7.34
C GLY A 9 -1.83 11.08 -8.05
N SER A 10 -1.86 9.76 -7.93
CA SER A 10 -3.03 8.99 -8.34
C SER A 10 -3.84 8.63 -7.11
N SER A 11 -5.15 8.80 -7.20
CA SER A 11 -6.11 8.42 -6.16
C SER A 11 -6.06 6.92 -5.81
N LEU A 12 -5.56 6.09 -6.73
CA LEU A 12 -5.34 4.66 -6.55
C LEU A 12 -3.97 4.33 -5.92
N SER A 13 -3.12 5.34 -5.72
CA SER A 13 -1.77 5.17 -5.17
C SER A 13 -1.77 5.25 -3.65
N PRO A 14 -1.31 4.19 -2.96
CA PRO A 14 -1.20 4.17 -1.51
C PRO A 14 -0.15 5.13 -0.95
N PHE A 15 0.65 5.79 -1.80
CA PHE A 15 1.62 6.80 -1.39
C PHE A 15 1.06 8.20 -1.42
N CYS A 16 0.21 8.50 -2.41
CA CYS A 16 -0.43 9.81 -2.57
C CYS A 16 -1.46 10.04 -1.46
N ALA A 17 -2.20 8.98 -1.08
CA ALA A 17 -3.10 9.00 0.08
C ALA A 17 -2.39 9.45 1.38
N ARG A 18 -1.13 9.03 1.61
CA ARG A 18 -0.36 9.40 2.82
C ARG A 18 -0.08 10.90 2.91
N VAL A 19 0.27 11.49 1.76
CA VAL A 19 0.60 12.91 1.67
C VAL A 19 -0.68 13.73 1.82
N GLU A 20 -1.76 13.27 1.21
CA GLU A 20 -3.08 13.87 1.38
C GLU A 20 -3.55 13.85 2.84
N TRP A 21 -3.36 12.73 3.55
CA TRP A 21 -3.67 12.60 4.98
C TRP A 21 -2.89 13.58 5.83
N ALA A 22 -1.58 13.67 5.61
CA ALA A 22 -0.72 14.58 6.35
C ALA A 22 -1.10 16.05 6.13
N LEU A 23 -1.49 16.43 4.90
CA LEU A 23 -1.94 17.77 4.57
C LEU A 23 -3.28 18.11 5.23
N LYS A 24 -4.26 17.20 5.15
CA LYS A 24 -5.57 17.35 5.81
C LYS A 24 -5.44 17.47 7.33
N LEU A 25 -4.66 16.60 7.97
CA LEU A 25 -4.45 16.61 9.44
C LEU A 25 -3.78 17.90 9.92
N LYS A 26 -2.94 18.53 9.10
CA LYS A 26 -2.26 19.78 9.44
C LYS A 26 -3.04 21.04 9.03
N GLY A 27 -4.21 20.88 8.41
CA GLY A 27 -5.01 22.02 7.91
C GLY A 27 -4.31 22.82 6.81
N VAL A 28 -3.43 22.17 6.03
CA VAL A 28 -2.72 22.81 4.91
C VAL A 28 -3.59 22.71 3.66
N GLU A 29 -3.91 23.84 3.05
CA GLU A 29 -4.59 23.86 1.75
C GLU A 29 -3.64 23.37 0.64
N TYR A 30 -4.16 22.53 -0.26
CA TYR A 30 -3.40 21.98 -1.38
C TYR A 30 -4.30 21.77 -2.61
N GLU A 31 -3.69 21.80 -3.79
CA GLU A 31 -4.31 21.41 -5.06
C GLU A 31 -3.94 19.95 -5.36
N TYR A 32 -4.94 19.08 -5.57
CA TYR A 32 -4.71 17.69 -6.00
C TYR A 32 -4.66 17.62 -7.52
N VAL A 33 -3.55 17.12 -8.07
CA VAL A 33 -3.36 16.90 -9.51
C VAL A 33 -3.37 15.40 -9.75
N GLU A 34 -4.45 14.89 -10.36
CA GLU A 34 -4.60 13.46 -10.69
C GLU A 34 -3.60 13.07 -11.79
N GLU A 35 -2.78 12.05 -11.50
CA GLU A 35 -1.81 11.49 -12.43
C GLU A 35 -2.31 10.20 -13.06
N ASP A 36 -2.16 10.10 -14.37
CA ASP A 36 -2.28 8.86 -15.11
C ASP A 36 -0.99 8.04 -14.97
N LEU A 37 -1.06 6.94 -14.21
CA LEU A 37 0.07 6.05 -14.01
C LEU A 37 0.40 5.20 -15.25
N SER A 38 -0.52 5.10 -16.22
CA SER A 38 -0.29 4.46 -17.52
C SER A 38 0.49 5.37 -18.48
N ASN A 39 0.33 6.69 -18.38
CA ASN A 39 1.05 7.68 -19.19
C ASN A 39 1.61 8.82 -18.33
N LYS A 40 2.71 8.51 -17.62
CA LYS A 40 3.30 9.35 -16.58
C LYS A 40 3.70 10.74 -17.09
N SER A 41 3.31 11.79 -16.37
CA SER A 41 3.68 13.15 -16.74
C SER A 41 5.20 13.41 -16.66
N PRO A 42 5.73 14.39 -17.43
CA PRO A 42 7.12 14.83 -17.31
C PRO A 42 7.50 15.33 -15.91
N LEU A 43 6.52 15.84 -15.15
CA LEU A 43 6.70 16.30 -13.77
C LEU A 43 6.94 15.10 -12.83
N LEU A 44 6.16 14.03 -12.96
CA LEU A 44 6.33 12.82 -12.15
C LEU A 44 7.71 12.17 -12.38
N LEU A 45 8.17 12.14 -13.64
CA LEU A 45 9.48 11.59 -14.01
C LEU A 45 10.65 12.43 -13.47
N LYS A 46 10.47 13.75 -13.35
CA LYS A 46 11.49 14.67 -12.82
C LYS A 46 11.73 14.50 -11.32
N TYR A 47 10.69 14.21 -10.54
CA TYR A 47 10.75 14.26 -9.07
C TYR A 47 10.73 12.90 -8.36
N ASN A 48 10.48 11.77 -9.06
CA ASN A 48 10.35 10.46 -8.41
C ASN A 48 11.11 9.31 -9.11
N PRO A 49 12.46 9.25 -9.03
CA PRO A 49 13.26 8.27 -9.75
C PRO A 49 13.44 6.88 -9.10
N ILE A 50 13.01 6.61 -7.85
CA ILE A 50 13.35 5.35 -7.13
C ILE A 50 12.19 4.85 -6.21
N TYR A 51 11.87 3.53 -6.22
CA TYR A 51 10.76 2.91 -5.44
C TYR A 51 11.17 1.79 -4.44
N LYS A 52 10.25 1.53 -3.48
CA LYS A 52 10.38 0.87 -2.15
C LYS A 52 10.07 -0.65 -2.14
N LYS A 53 10.75 -1.43 -1.27
CA LYS A 53 10.75 -2.92 -1.23
C LYS A 53 9.44 -3.62 -0.79
N CYS A 54 8.75 -3.13 0.25
CA CYS A 54 7.63 -3.88 0.86
C CYS A 54 6.40 -4.01 -0.07
N LEU A 55 5.99 -2.90 -0.71
CA LEU A 55 4.93 -2.93 -1.73
C LEU A 55 5.35 -3.73 -2.97
N MET A 56 6.60 -3.59 -3.40
CA MET A 56 7.11 -4.32 -4.56
C MET A 56 7.17 -5.83 -4.29
N GLY A 57 7.52 -6.26 -3.07
CA GLY A 57 7.47 -7.66 -2.68
C GLY A 57 6.07 -8.24 -2.77
N ALA A 58 5.08 -7.57 -2.15
CA ALA A 58 3.69 -8.01 -2.20
C ALA A 58 3.12 -8.02 -3.63
N PHE A 59 3.48 -7.02 -4.45
CA PHE A 59 3.08 -6.95 -5.85
C PHE A 59 3.71 -8.08 -6.69
N SER A 60 5.01 -8.33 -6.53
CA SER A 60 5.69 -9.45 -7.20
C SER A 60 5.07 -10.78 -6.79
N ALA A 61 4.81 -11.00 -5.50
CA ALA A 61 4.12 -12.20 -5.00
C ALA A 61 2.72 -12.37 -5.62
N CYS A 62 2.01 -11.27 -5.88
CA CYS A 62 0.72 -11.28 -6.56
C CYS A 62 0.84 -11.65 -8.05
N ARG A 63 1.84 -11.12 -8.74
CA ARG A 63 2.04 -11.25 -10.18
C ARG A 63 2.64 -12.61 -10.57
N ASP A 64 3.70 -13.01 -9.90
CA ASP A 64 4.56 -14.12 -10.29
C ASP A 64 3.83 -15.47 -10.21
N GLN A 65 4.38 -16.50 -10.88
CA GLN A 65 3.84 -17.85 -10.95
C GLN A 65 4.93 -18.89 -10.67
N GLY A 66 4.53 -20.12 -10.29
CA GLY A 66 5.45 -21.21 -9.99
C GLY A 66 6.47 -20.86 -8.89
N ASP A 67 7.70 -21.35 -9.04
CA ASP A 67 8.79 -21.18 -8.06
C ASP A 67 9.11 -19.70 -7.76
N GLU A 68 8.96 -18.81 -8.75
CA GLU A 68 9.19 -17.37 -8.55
C GLU A 68 8.13 -16.74 -7.63
N LYS A 69 6.89 -17.24 -7.68
CA LYS A 69 5.85 -16.81 -6.74
C LYS A 69 6.21 -17.16 -5.30
N GLU A 70 6.73 -18.35 -5.06
CA GLU A 70 7.13 -18.78 -3.71
C GLU A 70 8.25 -17.89 -3.16
N LYS A 71 9.29 -17.64 -3.98
CA LYS A 71 10.39 -16.72 -3.62
C LYS A 71 9.91 -15.30 -3.34
N SER A 72 9.09 -14.74 -4.22
CA SER A 72 8.52 -13.39 -4.06
C SER A 72 7.62 -13.29 -2.83
N THR A 73 6.85 -14.36 -2.54
CA THR A 73 6.00 -14.43 -1.33
C THR A 73 6.84 -14.43 -0.07
N GLU A 74 7.90 -15.25 0.01
CA GLU A 74 8.75 -15.26 1.21
C GLU A 74 9.50 -13.93 1.39
N SER A 75 10.01 -13.34 0.31
CA SER A 75 10.66 -12.02 0.38
C SER A 75 9.70 -10.90 0.84
N ALA A 76 8.43 -10.97 0.45
CA ALA A 76 7.40 -10.07 0.96
C ALA A 76 7.16 -10.29 2.47
N LYS A 77 7.11 -11.55 2.91
CA LYS A 77 6.94 -11.92 4.33
C LYS A 77 8.13 -11.45 5.19
N GLU A 78 9.36 -11.53 4.70
CA GLU A 78 10.53 -10.96 5.38
C GLU A 78 10.40 -9.45 5.60
N CYS A 79 9.80 -8.73 4.64
CA CYS A 79 9.52 -7.31 4.82
C CYS A 79 8.46 -7.07 5.90
N PHE A 80 7.44 -7.94 6.01
CA PHE A 80 6.43 -7.87 7.07
C PHE A 80 6.97 -8.28 8.44
N ASP A 81 7.96 -9.17 8.53
CA ASP A 81 8.62 -9.52 9.81
C ASP A 81 9.25 -8.30 10.47
N ILE A 82 9.76 -7.36 9.67
CA ILE A 82 10.32 -6.10 10.19
C ILE A 82 9.20 -5.25 10.82
N LEU A 83 8.04 -5.15 10.16
CA LEU A 83 6.90 -4.38 10.66
C LEU A 83 6.31 -5.02 11.93
N GLU A 84 6.16 -6.34 11.93
CA GLU A 84 5.71 -7.12 13.08
C GLU A 84 6.58 -6.86 14.32
N LYS A 85 7.92 -6.95 14.17
CA LYS A 85 8.86 -6.65 15.25
C LYS A 85 8.76 -5.22 15.77
N GLN A 86 8.44 -4.24 14.91
CA GLN A 86 8.27 -2.84 15.32
C GLN A 86 6.99 -2.62 16.15
N LEU A 87 5.96 -3.43 15.90
CA LEU A 87 4.70 -3.44 16.67
C LEU A 87 4.81 -4.24 17.98
N GLN A 88 5.90 -4.96 18.21
CA GLN A 88 6.16 -5.61 19.50
C GLN A 88 6.54 -4.55 20.56
N GLY A 89 5.88 -4.63 21.72
CA GLY A 89 6.12 -3.75 22.86
C GLY A 89 4.85 -3.48 23.67
N GLN A 90 4.99 -3.26 24.97
CA GLN A 90 3.87 -2.87 25.83
C GLN A 90 3.34 -1.47 25.45
N GLY A 91 2.02 -1.29 25.44
CA GLY A 91 1.38 0.00 25.15
C GLY A 91 1.39 0.40 23.66
N LYS A 92 1.71 -0.51 22.74
CA LYS A 92 1.66 -0.25 21.29
C LYS A 92 0.41 -0.85 20.66
N LYS A 93 -0.60 -0.01 20.43
CA LYS A 93 -1.74 -0.31 19.56
C LYS A 93 -1.43 0.00 18.10
N TYR A 94 -0.62 1.04 17.89
CA TYR A 94 -0.20 1.58 16.61
C TYR A 94 1.33 1.67 16.56
N PHE A 95 1.90 1.91 15.39
CA PHE A 95 3.33 2.24 15.28
C PHE A 95 3.65 3.54 16.05
N GLY A 96 2.68 4.44 16.20
CA GLY A 96 2.76 5.62 17.07
C GLY A 96 2.58 5.37 18.58
N GLY A 97 2.42 4.12 19.04
CA GLY A 97 2.14 3.80 20.44
C GLY A 97 0.64 3.61 20.67
N GLU A 98 0.04 4.38 21.58
CA GLU A 98 -1.40 4.30 21.87
C GLU A 98 -2.27 5.07 20.85
N THR A 99 -1.65 5.94 20.06
CA THR A 99 -2.34 6.78 19.06
C THR A 99 -1.72 6.60 17.67
N ILE A 100 -2.50 6.92 16.62
CA ILE A 100 -2.07 6.84 15.23
C ILE A 100 -0.90 7.79 14.99
N GLY A 101 0.25 7.25 14.59
CA GLY A 101 1.45 8.00 14.26
C GLY A 101 1.71 8.09 12.76
N TYR A 102 2.86 8.69 12.40
CA TYR A 102 3.26 8.85 11.00
C TYR A 102 3.37 7.51 10.26
N LEU A 103 3.94 6.48 10.89
CA LEU A 103 4.09 5.17 10.24
C LEU A 103 2.75 4.47 10.01
N ASP A 104 1.77 4.66 10.89
CA ASP A 104 0.42 4.12 10.70
C ASP A 104 -0.23 4.73 9.46
N LEU A 105 -0.13 6.04 9.28
CA LEU A 105 -0.57 6.72 8.07
C LEU A 105 0.24 6.28 6.85
N ALA A 106 1.56 6.14 7.00
CA ALA A 106 2.42 5.69 5.90
C ALA A 106 2.18 4.22 5.51
N LEU A 107 1.62 3.41 6.39
CA LEU A 107 1.37 1.99 6.14
C LEU A 107 -0.12 1.68 6.01
N GLY A 108 -1.02 2.66 6.20
CA GLY A 108 -2.48 2.47 6.24
C GLY A 108 -3.14 2.00 4.94
N TRP A 109 -2.36 1.84 3.87
CA TRP A 109 -2.77 1.14 2.65
C TRP A 109 -2.70 -0.39 2.78
N ILE A 110 -1.87 -0.91 3.69
CA ILE A 110 -1.63 -2.35 3.87
C ILE A 110 -2.95 -3.11 4.07
N PRO A 111 -3.89 -2.68 4.95
CA PRO A 111 -5.14 -3.40 5.16
C PRO A 111 -5.89 -3.71 3.87
N LEU A 112 -6.08 -2.73 2.98
CA LEU A 112 -6.91 -2.92 1.80
C LEU A 112 -6.14 -3.51 0.60
N TRP A 113 -4.94 -3.00 0.28
CA TRP A 113 -4.22 -3.41 -0.92
C TRP A 113 -3.62 -4.80 -0.78
N VAL A 114 -3.08 -5.15 0.39
CA VAL A 114 -2.51 -6.49 0.60
C VAL A 114 -3.61 -7.53 0.56
N ASP A 115 -4.80 -7.26 1.12
CA ASP A 115 -5.95 -8.18 1.05
C ASP A 115 -6.43 -8.42 -0.38
N VAL A 116 -6.48 -7.36 -1.20
CA VAL A 116 -6.81 -7.49 -2.63
C VAL A 116 -5.72 -8.28 -3.37
N MET A 117 -4.44 -8.01 -3.08
CA MET A 117 -3.33 -8.75 -3.69
C MET A 117 -3.36 -10.24 -3.31
N GLU A 118 -3.62 -10.57 -2.04
CA GLU A 118 -3.79 -11.94 -1.55
C GLU A 118 -4.90 -12.68 -2.32
N GLU A 119 -6.05 -12.02 -2.53
CA GLU A 119 -7.18 -12.58 -3.28
C GLU A 119 -6.80 -12.82 -4.75
N VAL A 120 -6.32 -11.80 -5.45
CA VAL A 120 -6.00 -11.86 -6.88
C VAL A 120 -4.84 -12.81 -7.18
N GLY A 121 -3.81 -12.77 -6.34
CA GLY A 121 -2.64 -13.61 -6.50
C GLY A 121 -2.85 -15.02 -5.96
N CYS A 122 -3.95 -15.30 -5.24
CA CYS A 122 -4.21 -16.55 -4.54
C CYS A 122 -3.03 -16.94 -3.63
N MET A 123 -2.70 -16.08 -2.66
CA MET A 123 -1.65 -16.30 -1.67
C MET A 123 -2.02 -15.70 -0.32
N LYS A 124 -1.23 -16.02 0.71
CA LYS A 124 -1.31 -15.42 2.03
C LYS A 124 0.01 -14.76 2.40
N LEU A 125 -0.07 -13.49 2.77
CA LEU A 125 1.04 -12.61 3.08
C LEU A 125 1.04 -12.19 4.55
N ILE A 126 -0.13 -11.85 5.13
CA ILE A 126 -0.25 -11.43 6.54
C ILE A 126 -1.12 -12.45 7.30
N GLU A 127 -0.50 -13.56 7.68
CA GLU A 127 -1.10 -14.65 8.45
C GLU A 127 -1.02 -14.36 9.95
N SER A 128 -2.13 -14.49 10.68
CA SER A 128 -2.20 -14.19 12.12
C SER A 128 -1.25 -15.02 12.99
N GLN A 129 -0.85 -16.21 12.52
CA GLN A 129 0.10 -17.09 13.22
C GLN A 129 1.53 -16.57 13.17
N ARG A 130 1.92 -15.93 12.07
CA ARG A 130 3.28 -15.36 11.87
C ARG A 130 3.33 -13.87 12.22
N PHE A 131 2.23 -13.15 11.98
CA PHE A 131 2.13 -11.71 12.13
C PHE A 131 0.95 -11.28 13.03
N PRO A 132 0.87 -11.77 14.28
CA PRO A 132 -0.28 -11.48 15.15
C PRO A 132 -0.46 -9.98 15.42
N GLN A 133 0.62 -9.22 15.61
CA GLN A 133 0.53 -7.78 15.91
C GLN A 133 0.12 -6.99 14.67
N LEU A 134 0.71 -7.28 13.52
CA LEU A 134 0.36 -6.62 12.26
C LEU A 134 -1.07 -6.97 11.84
N HIS A 135 -1.52 -8.20 12.09
CA HIS A 135 -2.89 -8.62 11.86
C HIS A 135 -3.86 -7.81 12.73
N GLN A 136 -3.63 -7.73 14.04
CA GLN A 136 -4.46 -6.91 14.94
C GLN A 136 -4.43 -5.42 14.57
N TRP A 137 -3.26 -4.90 14.23
CA TRP A 137 -3.10 -3.51 13.81
C TRP A 137 -3.93 -3.17 12.57
N LYS A 138 -4.04 -4.08 11.58
CA LYS A 138 -4.91 -3.88 10.41
C LYS A 138 -6.37 -3.71 10.83
N GLU A 139 -6.87 -4.59 11.68
CA GLU A 139 -8.24 -4.55 12.19
C GLU A 139 -8.49 -3.24 12.97
N ASP A 140 -7.61 -2.93 13.92
CA ASP A 140 -7.69 -1.73 14.75
C ASP A 140 -7.69 -0.45 13.91
N LEU A 141 -6.83 -0.37 12.88
CA LEU A 141 -6.70 0.81 12.02
C LEU A 141 -7.96 1.00 11.16
N MET A 142 -8.51 -0.09 10.64
CA MET A 142 -9.74 -0.06 9.85
C MET A 142 -10.95 0.28 10.72
N GLU A 143 -11.06 -0.26 11.93
CA GLU A 143 -12.15 0.05 12.84
C GLU A 143 -12.11 1.49 13.37
N SER A 144 -10.93 1.96 13.79
CA SER A 144 -10.79 3.16 14.60
C SER A 144 -10.77 4.48 13.81
N SER A 145 -10.56 4.45 12.48
CA SER A 145 -10.30 5.68 11.70
C SER A 145 -11.29 5.88 10.54
N PRO A 146 -12.32 6.73 10.71
CA PRO A 146 -13.19 7.19 9.63
C PRO A 146 -12.41 7.87 8.50
N LEU A 147 -11.38 8.65 8.88
CA LEU A 147 -10.51 9.37 7.96
C LEU A 147 -9.76 8.44 6.99
N ILE A 148 -9.26 7.30 7.48
CA ILE A 148 -8.58 6.33 6.63
C ILE A 148 -9.60 5.73 5.67
N LYS A 149 -10.75 5.24 6.17
CA LYS A 149 -11.82 4.66 5.35
C LYS A 149 -12.30 5.58 4.22
N GLU A 150 -12.45 6.89 4.48
CA GLU A 150 -12.88 7.87 3.47
C GLU A 150 -11.88 8.05 2.32
N CYS A 151 -10.61 7.80 2.56
CA CYS A 151 -9.55 8.01 1.58
C CYS A 151 -9.12 6.73 0.86
N LEU A 152 -9.63 5.57 1.27
CA LEU A 152 -9.38 4.33 0.54
C LEU A 152 -10.32 4.24 -0.66
N PRO A 153 -9.84 3.80 -1.84
CA PRO A 153 -10.73 3.53 -2.96
C PRO A 153 -11.70 2.42 -2.60
N PRO A 154 -12.89 2.37 -3.23
CA PRO A 154 -13.79 1.23 -3.08
C PRO A 154 -13.04 -0.07 -3.38
N ARG A 155 -13.12 -1.04 -2.45
CA ARG A 155 -12.44 -2.34 -2.58
C ARG A 155 -12.68 -3.00 -3.93
N GLN A 156 -13.90 -2.91 -4.44
CA GLN A 156 -14.28 -3.50 -5.72
C GLN A 156 -13.51 -2.90 -6.91
N ASN A 157 -13.30 -1.59 -6.92
CA ASN A 157 -12.52 -0.92 -7.97
C ASN A 157 -11.06 -1.38 -7.91
N LEU A 158 -10.52 -1.49 -6.70
CA LEU A 158 -9.16 -1.98 -6.51
C LEU A 158 -9.01 -3.43 -6.97
N LEU A 159 -9.97 -4.29 -6.61
CA LEU A 159 -10.01 -5.69 -7.04
C LEU A 159 -10.04 -5.80 -8.57
N GLN A 160 -10.95 -5.07 -9.23
CA GLN A 160 -11.05 -5.07 -10.71
C GLN A 160 -9.73 -4.62 -11.35
N TYR A 161 -9.14 -3.52 -10.87
CA TYR A 161 -7.87 -3.01 -11.36
C TYR A 161 -6.75 -4.04 -11.23
N PHE A 162 -6.60 -4.66 -10.05
CA PHE A 162 -5.56 -5.66 -9.83
C PHE A 162 -5.80 -6.92 -10.64
N THR A 163 -7.03 -7.44 -10.70
CA THR A 163 -7.37 -8.60 -11.54
C THR A 163 -7.00 -8.35 -13.00
N ALA A 164 -7.45 -7.22 -13.58
CA ALA A 164 -7.15 -6.89 -14.97
C ALA A 164 -5.65 -6.75 -15.23
N THR A 165 -4.95 -6.02 -14.34
CA THR A 165 -3.51 -5.77 -14.45
C THR A 165 -2.71 -7.08 -14.37
N ILE A 166 -3.03 -7.94 -13.40
CA ILE A 166 -2.29 -9.19 -13.19
C ILE A 166 -2.55 -10.19 -14.31
N ILE A 167 -3.79 -10.28 -14.82
CA ILE A 167 -4.10 -11.10 -16.01
C ILE A 167 -3.29 -10.62 -17.22
N TYR A 168 -3.26 -9.30 -17.46
CA TYR A 168 -2.50 -8.71 -18.57
C TYR A 168 -0.99 -8.95 -18.43
N LEU A 169 -0.41 -8.74 -17.25
CA LEU A 169 1.03 -8.96 -17.04
C LEU A 169 1.41 -10.42 -17.21
N ARG A 170 0.58 -11.36 -16.74
CA ARG A 170 0.81 -12.79 -16.90
C ARG A 170 0.72 -13.22 -18.36
N SER A 171 -0.23 -12.68 -19.13
CA SER A 171 -0.33 -13.00 -20.56
C SER A 171 0.88 -12.48 -21.36
N LEU A 172 1.41 -11.31 -21.03
CA LEU A 172 2.64 -10.80 -21.65
C LEU A 172 3.85 -11.69 -21.37
N VAL A 173 3.99 -12.23 -20.16
CA VAL A 173 5.08 -13.16 -19.84
C VAL A 173 4.93 -14.45 -20.65
N ALA A 174 3.72 -15.01 -20.71
CA ALA A 174 3.43 -16.22 -21.48
C ALA A 174 3.64 -16.07 -23.00
N LEU A 175 3.46 -14.86 -23.54
CA LEU A 175 3.72 -14.56 -24.96
C LEU A 175 5.21 -14.42 -25.28
N ASN A 176 6.05 -14.17 -24.26
CA ASN A 176 7.49 -13.93 -24.40
C ASN A 176 8.36 -15.08 -23.87
N SER A 177 7.74 -16.18 -23.41
CA SER A 177 8.37 -17.40 -22.89
C SER A 177 8.27 -18.53 -23.90
#